data_AF-A0A8D8E9P6-F1
#
_entry.id   AF-A0A8D8E9P6-F1
#
_cell.length_a   1.000
_cell.length_b   1.000
_cell.length_c   1.000
_cell.angle_alpha   90.00
_cell.angle_beta   90.00
_cell.angle_gamma   90.00
#
_symmetry.space_group_name_H-M   'P 1'
#
loop_
_entity.id
_entity.type
_entity.pdbx_description
1 polymer ?
#
loop_
_entity_poly.entity_id
_entity_poly.type
_entity_poly.pdbx_seq_one_letter_code
_entity_poly.pdbx_strand_id
1 'polypeptide(L)'
;MTLAHEIAVNSDFKLQPYEPPENSVERIIKDTMHKAFWDVLREQLGRDPPCYDMAIQLLADIKDAFQSILSKNNERALARINEILDEQVVRQQAEQGVLDFQAYAKFVIHIMALSCAPVRDEQIGKLKDITDVVELFRGILEALSVMK
;
A
#
# COMPACT_ATOMS: atom_id res chain seq x y z
N MET A 1 37.34 8.74 -1.25
CA MET A 1 36.68 9.90 -1.88
C MET A 1 36.08 9.42 -3.19
N THR A 2 34.91 8.80 -3.16
CA THR A 2 34.48 8.01 -4.33
C THR A 2 32.98 8.05 -4.62
N LEU A 3 32.12 8.23 -3.60
CA LEU A 3 30.68 8.37 -3.88
C LEU A 3 30.35 9.70 -4.58
N ALA A 4 30.89 10.82 -4.08
CA ALA A 4 30.64 12.14 -4.65
C ALA A 4 31.20 12.30 -6.07
N HIS A 5 32.28 11.59 -6.41
CA HIS A 5 32.86 11.58 -7.74
C HIS A 5 32.02 10.73 -8.70
N GLU A 6 31.53 9.57 -8.26
CA GLU A 6 30.67 8.69 -9.05
C GLU A 6 29.29 9.32 -9.35
N ILE A 7 28.68 10.03 -8.39
CA ILE A 7 27.44 10.80 -8.61
C ILE A 7 27.64 11.92 -9.64
N ALA A 8 28.82 12.57 -9.64
CA ALA A 8 29.10 13.69 -10.53
C ALA A 8 29.47 13.25 -11.97
N VAL A 9 30.06 12.06 -12.12
CA VAL A 9 30.59 11.56 -13.40
C VAL A 9 29.62 10.64 -14.12
N ASN A 10 28.78 9.89 -13.40
CA ASN A 10 27.85 8.94 -13.99
C ASN A 10 26.41 9.48 -13.97
N SER A 11 25.95 9.99 -15.11
CA SER A 11 24.59 10.52 -15.29
C SER A 11 23.49 9.45 -15.18
N ASP A 12 23.86 8.17 -15.23
CA ASP A 12 22.96 7.02 -15.05
C ASP A 12 23.02 6.43 -13.63
N PHE A 13 23.74 7.06 -12.70
CA PHE A 13 23.81 6.61 -11.32
C PHE A 13 22.41 6.66 -10.67
N LYS A 14 21.86 5.49 -10.35
CA LYS A 14 20.61 5.32 -9.63
C LYS A 14 20.89 4.58 -8.33
N LEU A 15 20.44 5.14 -7.20
CA LEU A 15 20.33 4.37 -5.95
C LEU A 15 19.28 3.29 -6.19
N GLN A 16 19.71 2.07 -6.51
CA GLN A 16 18.80 0.95 -6.62
C GLN A 16 18.31 0.60 -5.21
N PRO A 17 16.99 0.36 -5.03
CA PRO A 17 16.48 -0.19 -3.79
C PRO A 17 17.26 -1.47 -3.46
N TYR A 18 17.74 -1.58 -2.22
CA TYR A 18 18.45 -2.79 -1.81
C TYR A 18 17.48 -3.97 -1.79
N GLU A 19 17.77 -4.99 -2.60
CA GLU A 19 17.09 -6.27 -2.56
C GLU A 19 18.00 -7.31 -1.91
N PRO A 20 17.53 -7.97 -0.82
CA PRO A 20 18.29 -9.03 -0.18
C PRO A 20 18.64 -10.15 -1.18
N PRO A 21 19.86 -10.72 -1.13
CA PRO A 21 20.27 -11.79 -2.02
C PRO A 21 19.30 -12.98 -2.01
N GLU A 22 19.14 -13.64 -3.15
CA GLU A 22 18.38 -14.88 -3.25
C GLU A 22 18.93 -15.93 -2.26
N ASN A 23 18.03 -16.55 -1.48
CA ASN A 23 18.35 -17.50 -0.41
C ASN A 23 19.07 -16.93 0.82
N SER A 24 19.11 -15.59 1.00
CA SER A 24 19.58 -14.99 2.25
C SER A 24 18.56 -15.14 3.39
N VAL A 25 19.05 -15.22 4.63
CA VAL A 25 18.21 -15.20 5.84
C VAL A 25 17.37 -13.92 5.89
N GLU A 26 17.92 -12.79 5.46
CA GLU A 26 17.23 -11.51 5.38
C GLU A 26 16.02 -11.58 4.43
N ARG A 27 16.17 -12.20 3.25
CA ARG A 27 15.05 -12.41 2.32
C ARG A 27 13.98 -13.31 2.92
N ILE A 28 14.38 -14.41 3.55
CA ILE A 28 13.45 -15.34 4.21
C ILE A 28 12.68 -14.61 5.31
N ILE A 29 13.34 -13.80 6.13
CA ILE A 29 12.68 -13.01 7.18
C ILE A 29 11.68 -12.03 6.56
N LYS A 30 12.08 -11.28 5.53
CA LYS A 30 11.21 -10.33 4.83
C LYS A 30 9.98 -11.01 4.24
N ASP A 31 10.17 -12.08 3.49
CA ASP A 31 9.08 -12.83 2.84
C ASP A 31 8.17 -13.50 3.88
N THR A 32 8.74 -14.04 4.96
CA THR A 32 7.98 -14.65 6.06
C THR A 32 7.15 -13.61 6.81
N MET A 33 7.70 -12.42 7.09
CA MET A 33 6.96 -11.33 7.75
C MET A 33 5.83 -10.82 6.85
N HIS A 34 6.10 -10.61 5.56
CA HIS A 34 5.08 -10.19 4.60
C HIS A 34 3.96 -11.22 4.51
N LYS A 35 4.30 -12.51 4.44
CA LYS A 35 3.30 -13.59 4.43
C LYS A 35 2.50 -13.62 5.72
N ALA A 36 3.17 -13.55 6.88
CA ALA A 36 2.51 -13.57 8.18
C ALA A 36 1.54 -12.40 8.36
N PHE A 37 1.86 -11.22 7.83
CA PHE A 37 0.95 -10.07 7.83
C PHE A 37 -0.39 -10.42 7.14
N TRP A 38 -0.33 -10.97 5.92
CA TRP A 38 -1.54 -11.31 5.16
C TRP A 38 -2.29 -12.51 5.75
N ASP A 39 -1.58 -13.49 6.31
CA ASP A 39 -2.19 -14.63 7.00
C ASP A 39 -2.95 -14.17 8.25
N VAL A 40 -2.39 -13.26 9.05
CA VAL A 40 -3.06 -12.68 10.22
C VAL A 40 -4.28 -11.85 9.81
N LEU A 41 -4.17 -11.03 8.76
CA LEU A 41 -5.32 -10.28 8.25
C LEU A 41 -6.45 -11.21 7.82
N ARG A 42 -6.13 -12.27 7.06
CA ARG A 42 -7.10 -13.27 6.60
C ARG A 42 -7.76 -13.98 7.79
N GLU A 43 -6.97 -14.37 8.79
CA GLU A 43 -7.49 -15.00 10.00
C GLU A 43 -8.44 -14.07 10.76
N GLN A 44 -8.06 -12.80 10.98
CA GLN A 44 -8.88 -11.83 11.70
C GLN A 44 -10.23 -11.58 11.01
N LEU A 45 -10.23 -11.43 9.67
CA LEU A 45 -11.46 -11.21 8.90
C LEU A 45 -12.35 -12.46 8.83
N GLY A 46 -11.78 -13.66 8.97
CA GLY A 46 -12.50 -14.93 8.97
C GLY A 46 -13.09 -15.36 10.31
N ARG A 47 -12.82 -14.62 11.40
CA ARG A 47 -13.38 -14.89 12.74
C ARG A 47 -14.88 -14.56 12.81
N ASP A 48 -15.57 -15.13 13.79
CA ASP A 48 -16.96 -14.83 14.11
C ASP A 48 -17.10 -14.42 15.60
N PRO A 49 -17.28 -13.13 15.93
CA PRO A 49 -17.33 -11.99 15.01
C PRO A 49 -15.94 -11.63 14.43
N PRO A 50 -15.88 -10.95 13.27
CA PRO A 50 -14.61 -10.54 12.67
C PRO A 50 -13.82 -9.58 13.56
N CYS A 51 -12.50 -9.69 13.52
CA CYS A 51 -11.58 -8.71 14.10
C CYS A 51 -11.04 -7.82 12.97
N TYR A 52 -10.99 -6.51 13.19
CA TYR A 52 -10.60 -5.55 12.16
C TYR A 52 -9.31 -4.80 12.49
N ASP A 53 -8.60 -5.15 13.57
CA ASP A 53 -7.43 -4.41 14.02
C ASP A 53 -6.35 -4.32 12.93
N MET A 54 -6.06 -5.44 12.27
CA MET A 54 -5.08 -5.49 11.18
C MET A 54 -5.58 -4.74 9.93
N ALA A 55 -6.88 -4.76 9.65
CA ALA A 55 -7.48 -4.03 8.55
C ALA A 55 -7.42 -2.50 8.75
N ILE A 56 -7.66 -2.04 9.98
CA ILE A 56 -7.56 -0.63 10.35
C ILE A 56 -6.12 -0.15 10.19
N GLN A 57 -5.15 -0.93 10.69
CA GLN A 57 -3.73 -0.62 10.53
C GLN A 57 -3.33 -0.56 9.04
N LEU A 58 -3.77 -1.52 8.24
CA LEU A 58 -3.51 -1.54 6.79
C LEU A 58 -4.03 -0.27 6.09
N LEU A 59 -5.23 0.19 6.42
CA LEU A 59 -5.79 1.42 5.84
C LEU A 59 -5.02 2.67 6.29
N ALA A 60 -4.50 2.69 7.53
CA ALA A 60 -3.62 3.75 8.01
C ALA A 60 -2.27 3.75 7.26
N ASP A 61 -1.66 2.58 7.04
CA ASP A 61 -0.41 2.46 6.28
C ASP A 61 -0.59 2.95 4.82
N ILE A 62 -1.73 2.66 4.21
CA ILE A 62 -2.07 3.16 2.85
C ILE A 62 -2.20 4.69 2.86
N LYS A 63 -2.86 5.27 3.87
CA LYS A 63 -2.96 6.72 4.03
C LYS A 63 -1.57 7.36 4.12
N ASP A 64 -0.68 6.81 4.94
CA ASP A 64 0.69 7.30 5.09
C ASP A 64 1.52 7.13 3.81
N ALA A 65 1.33 6.02 3.09
CA ALA A 65 1.94 5.82 1.79
C ALA A 65 1.53 6.92 0.80
N PHE A 66 0.24 7.28 0.73
CA PHE A 66 -0.19 8.39 -0.12
C PHE A 66 0.39 9.74 0.30
N GLN A 67 0.53 10.01 1.59
CA GLN A 67 1.17 11.24 2.07
C GLN A 67 2.64 11.34 1.64
N SER A 68 3.33 10.20 1.54
CA SER A 68 4.71 10.16 1.03
C SER A 68 4.81 10.29 -0.49
N ILE A 69 3.81 9.81 -1.24
CA ILE A 69 3.81 9.82 -2.71
C ILE A 69 3.29 11.15 -3.27
N LEU A 70 2.27 11.73 -2.65
CA LEU A 70 1.64 12.96 -3.14
C LEU A 70 2.42 14.17 -2.65
N SER A 71 3.01 14.91 -3.58
CA SER A 71 3.61 16.22 -3.32
C SER A 71 2.60 17.18 -2.67
N LYS A 72 3.10 18.11 -1.84
CA LYS A 72 2.30 19.13 -1.13
C LYS A 72 1.34 19.94 -2.02
N ASN A 73 1.57 19.99 -3.33
CA ASN A 73 0.71 20.70 -4.28
C ASN A 73 -0.65 20.01 -4.56
N ASN A 74 -0.87 18.78 -4.07
CA ASN A 74 -2.14 18.05 -4.21
C ASN A 74 -3.01 18.10 -2.93
N GLU A 75 -3.13 19.27 -2.32
CA GLU A 75 -3.85 19.47 -1.05
C GLU A 75 -5.28 18.90 -1.05
N ARG A 76 -6.01 19.05 -2.16
CA ARG A 76 -7.39 18.54 -2.28
C ARG A 76 -7.46 17.01 -2.25
N ALA A 77 -6.50 16.33 -2.89
CA ALA A 77 -6.45 14.88 -2.87
C ALA A 77 -6.05 14.37 -1.49
N LEU A 78 -5.05 15.00 -0.87
CA LEU A 78 -4.59 14.68 0.49
C LEU A 78 -5.69 14.89 1.53
N ALA A 79 -6.44 15.98 1.46
CA ALA A 79 -7.58 16.23 2.36
C ALA A 79 -8.62 15.11 2.25
N ARG A 80 -8.97 14.72 1.02
CA ARG A 80 -9.94 13.64 0.77
C ARG A 80 -9.45 12.27 1.25
N ILE A 81 -8.16 11.98 1.08
CA ILE A 81 -7.54 10.76 1.63
C ILE A 81 -7.62 10.77 3.15
N ASN A 82 -7.25 11.87 3.78
CA ASN A 82 -7.26 12.00 5.24
C ASN A 82 -8.66 11.85 5.83
N GLU A 83 -9.69 12.33 5.15
CA GLU A 83 -11.09 12.22 5.54
C GLU A 83 -11.62 10.78 5.39
N ILE A 84 -11.38 10.14 4.23
CA ILE A 84 -11.94 8.81 3.95
C ILE A 84 -11.18 7.71 4.72
N LEU A 85 -9.86 7.80 4.77
CA LEU A 85 -8.99 6.86 5.50
C LEU A 85 -8.71 7.33 6.92
N ASP A 86 -9.63 8.08 7.53
CA ASP A 86 -9.48 8.48 8.94
C ASP A 86 -9.63 7.25 9.86
N GLU A 87 -8.65 7.03 10.73
CA GLU A 87 -8.60 5.83 11.57
C GLU A 87 -9.80 5.77 12.54
N GLN A 88 -10.27 6.91 13.04
CA GLN A 88 -11.42 6.94 13.94
C GLN A 88 -12.70 6.57 13.19
N VAL A 89 -12.87 7.09 11.98
CA VAL A 89 -14.02 6.75 11.10
C VAL A 89 -14.01 5.27 10.73
N VAL A 90 -12.84 4.75 10.29
CA VAL A 90 -12.68 3.34 9.93
C VAL A 90 -12.98 2.44 11.12
N ARG A 91 -12.45 2.75 12.31
CA ARG A 91 -12.69 2.01 13.55
C ARG A 91 -14.19 2.01 13.91
N GLN A 92 -14.85 3.15 13.80
CA GLN A 92 -16.29 3.25 14.06
C GLN A 92 -17.11 2.37 13.10
N GLN A 93 -16.76 2.34 11.81
CA GLN A 93 -17.42 1.47 10.83
C GLN A 93 -17.19 -0.01 11.13
N ALA A 94 -15.97 -0.38 11.57
CA ALA A 94 -15.62 -1.73 11.97
C ALA A 94 -16.45 -2.20 13.18
N GLU A 95 -16.54 -1.37 14.23
CA GLU A 95 -17.32 -1.67 15.44
C GLU A 95 -18.82 -1.85 15.16
N GLN A 96 -19.33 -1.15 14.15
CA GLN A 96 -20.72 -1.26 13.69
C GLN A 96 -20.94 -2.39 12.66
N GLY A 97 -19.87 -3.06 12.21
CA GLY A 97 -19.94 -4.11 11.19
C GLY A 97 -20.34 -3.62 9.80
N VAL A 98 -20.15 -2.32 9.50
CA VAL A 98 -20.52 -1.69 8.22
C VAL A 98 -19.31 -1.36 7.33
N LEU A 99 -18.12 -1.82 7.71
CA LEU A 99 -16.89 -1.54 7.00
C LEU A 99 -16.87 -2.22 5.62
N ASP A 100 -16.82 -1.42 4.56
CA ASP A 100 -16.84 -1.88 3.17
C ASP A 100 -15.45 -1.80 2.53
N PHE A 101 -14.75 -2.94 2.55
CA PHE A 101 -13.44 -3.11 1.92
C PHE A 101 -13.42 -2.79 0.42
N GLN A 102 -14.50 -3.09 -0.29
CA GLN A 102 -14.58 -2.87 -1.73
C GLN A 102 -14.71 -1.37 -2.03
N ALA A 103 -15.46 -0.63 -1.21
CA ALA A 103 -15.52 0.82 -1.31
C ALA A 103 -14.14 1.46 -1.04
N TYR A 104 -13.44 1.01 0.00
CA TYR A 104 -12.08 1.47 0.31
C TYR A 104 -11.10 1.17 -0.83
N ALA A 105 -11.08 -0.05 -1.34
CA ALA A 105 -10.20 -0.43 -2.44
C ALA A 105 -10.47 0.41 -3.71
N LYS A 106 -11.74 0.62 -4.08
CA LYS A 106 -12.11 1.47 -5.21
C LYS A 106 -11.65 2.91 -5.03
N PHE A 107 -11.77 3.46 -3.82
CA PHE A 107 -11.29 4.79 -3.51
C PHE A 107 -9.77 4.89 -3.67
N VAL A 108 -9.02 3.96 -3.09
CA VAL A 108 -7.56 3.91 -3.16
C VAL A 108 -7.09 3.80 -4.62
N ILE A 109 -7.68 2.89 -5.39
CA ILE A 109 -7.40 2.72 -6.82
C ILE A 109 -7.70 4.00 -7.61
N HIS A 110 -8.80 4.68 -7.29
CA HIS A 110 -9.14 5.96 -7.94
C HIS A 110 -8.08 7.03 -7.67
N ILE A 111 -7.59 7.17 -6.44
CA ILE A 111 -6.51 8.10 -6.10
C ILE A 111 -5.20 7.71 -6.83
N MET A 112 -4.89 6.42 -6.90
CA MET A 112 -3.74 5.93 -7.66
C MET A 112 -3.84 6.27 -9.15
N ALA A 113 -5.04 6.23 -9.73
CA ALA A 113 -5.25 6.61 -11.13
C ALA A 113 -5.04 8.12 -11.37
N LEU A 114 -5.32 8.96 -10.38
CA LEU A 114 -5.15 10.42 -10.50
C LEU A 114 -3.69 10.88 -10.58
N SER A 115 -2.73 10.04 -10.20
CA SER A 115 -1.32 10.45 -10.06
C SER A 115 -0.44 10.18 -11.31
N CYS A 116 -1.03 10.08 -12.51
CA CYS A 116 -0.39 10.09 -13.85
C CYS A 116 0.99 9.39 -13.97
N ALA A 117 1.03 8.05 -14.14
CA ALA A 117 2.21 7.38 -14.72
C ALA A 117 1.81 6.18 -15.61
N PRO A 118 2.48 5.97 -16.77
CA PRO A 118 2.06 4.99 -17.79
C PRO A 118 2.25 3.51 -17.41
N VAL A 119 3.15 3.18 -16.48
CA VAL A 119 3.34 1.79 -15.99
C VAL A 119 2.14 1.30 -15.17
N ARG A 120 1.26 2.21 -14.75
CA ARG A 120 0.22 2.01 -13.73
C ARG A 120 -1.11 1.48 -14.27
N ASP A 121 -1.45 1.76 -15.52
CA ASP A 121 -2.77 1.42 -16.07
C ASP A 121 -2.97 -0.10 -16.19
N GLU A 122 -1.91 -0.85 -16.52
CA GLU A 122 -1.98 -2.31 -16.59
C GLU A 122 -2.11 -2.96 -15.19
N GLN A 123 -1.38 -2.44 -14.19
CA GLN A 123 -1.47 -2.92 -12.80
C GLN A 123 -2.83 -2.57 -12.18
N ILE A 124 -3.31 -1.34 -12.35
CA ILE A 124 -4.64 -0.90 -11.89
C ILE A 124 -5.75 -1.72 -12.57
N GLY A 125 -5.59 -2.07 -13.84
CA GLY A 125 -6.50 -2.98 -14.54
C GLY A 125 -6.65 -4.32 -13.82
N LYS A 126 -5.52 -4.97 -13.49
CA LYS A 126 -5.49 -6.25 -12.78
C LYS A 126 -6.14 -6.19 -11.40
N LEU A 127 -6.02 -5.08 -10.69
CA LEU A 127 -6.65 -4.91 -9.36
C LEU A 127 -8.17 -4.93 -9.42
N LYS A 128 -8.79 -4.50 -10.53
CA LYS A 128 -10.25 -4.48 -10.67
C LYS A 128 -10.87 -5.88 -10.76
N ASP A 129 -10.09 -6.87 -11.16
CA ASP A 129 -10.54 -8.25 -11.36
C ASP A 129 -10.39 -9.11 -10.09
N ILE A 130 -9.72 -8.59 -9.04
CA ILE A 130 -9.50 -9.32 -7.79
C ILE A 130 -10.72 -9.20 -6.88
N THR A 131 -11.29 -10.34 -6.51
CA THR A 131 -12.46 -10.43 -5.61
C THR A 131 -12.07 -10.64 -4.15
N ASP A 132 -10.97 -11.34 -3.88
CA ASP A 132 -10.46 -11.58 -2.53
C ASP A 132 -9.91 -10.28 -1.93
N VAL A 133 -10.40 -9.92 -0.74
CA VAL A 133 -10.04 -8.67 -0.07
C VAL A 133 -8.54 -8.62 0.24
N VAL A 134 -7.97 -9.72 0.73
CA VAL A 134 -6.57 -9.76 1.16
C VAL A 134 -5.65 -9.63 -0.06
N GLU A 135 -5.92 -10.39 -1.13
CA GLU A 135 -5.13 -10.28 -2.36
C GLU A 135 -5.29 -8.92 -3.06
N LEU A 136 -6.48 -8.30 -2.97
CA LEU A 136 -6.73 -6.98 -3.53
C LEU A 136 -5.88 -5.91 -2.84
N PHE A 137 -5.92 -5.85 -1.51
CA PHE A 137 -5.13 -4.89 -0.76
C PHE A 137 -3.62 -5.15 -0.83
N ARG A 138 -3.23 -6.42 -0.97
CA ARG A 138 -1.84 -6.78 -1.27
C ARG A 138 -1.38 -6.20 -2.60
N GLY A 139 -2.17 -6.39 -3.66
CA GLY A 139 -1.87 -5.82 -4.98
C GLY A 139 -1.84 -4.29 -4.96
N ILE A 140 -2.73 -3.65 -4.17
CA ILE A 140 -2.73 -2.20 -3.95
C ILE A 140 -1.41 -1.73 -3.33
N LEU A 141 -0.93 -2.38 -2.27
CA LEU A 141 0.34 -2.01 -1.62
C LEU A 141 1.54 -2.25 -2.55
N GLU A 142 1.55 -3.36 -3.29
CA GLU A 142 2.59 -3.64 -4.28
C GLU A 142 2.63 -2.52 -5.34
N ALA A 143 1.49 -2.11 -5.87
CA ALA A 143 1.40 -1.01 -6.82
C ALA A 143 1.78 0.36 -6.22
N LEU A 144 1.44 0.63 -4.95
CA LEU A 144 1.87 1.84 -4.24
C LEU A 144 3.39 1.88 -4.04
N SER A 145 4.03 0.73 -3.81
CA SER A 145 5.49 0.65 -3.63
C SER A 145 6.29 1.04 -4.88
N VAL A 146 5.72 0.79 -6.07
CA VAL A 146 6.31 1.18 -7.37
C VAL A 146 6.11 2.67 -7.66
N MET A 147 5.19 3.33 -6.95
CA MET A 147 4.90 4.77 -7.11
C MET A 147 5.79 5.66 -6.23
N LYS A 148 6.46 5.10 -5.22
CA LYS A 148 7.48 5.78 -4.41
C LYS A 148 8.78 5.91 -5.19
#